data_AF-A0A780CYJ2-F1
#
_entry.id   AF-A0A780CYJ2-F1
#
_cell.length_a   1.000
_cell.length_b   1.000
_cell.length_c   1.000
_cell.angle_alpha   90.00
_cell.angle_beta   90.00
_cell.angle_gamma   90.00
#
_symmetry.space_group_name_H-M   'P 1'
#
loop_
_entity.id
_entity.type
_entity.pdbx_description
1 polymer ?
#
loop_
_entity_poly.entity_id
_entity_poly.type
_entity_poly.pdbx_seq_one_letter_code
_entity_poly.pdbx_strand_id
1 'polypeptide(L)' 'MKNKADNKKRNFLTHSEIESLLKAANTGPHAARNYCLTLLCFIHGFRASEICRLRIS' A
#
# COMPACT_ATOMS: atom_id res chain seq x y z
N MET A 1 8.09 -11.58 36.84
CA MET A 1 8.72 -10.60 35.93
C MET A 1 8.50 -11.09 34.50
N LYS A 2 7.59 -10.48 33.72
CA LYS A 2 7.38 -10.85 32.31
C LYS A 2 8.36 -10.03 31.48
N ASN A 3 9.40 -10.67 30.95
CA ASN A 3 10.30 -10.07 29.96
C ASN A 3 9.50 -9.83 28.68
N LYS A 4 9.00 -8.61 28.52
CA LYS A 4 8.36 -8.15 27.29
C LYS A 4 9.49 -7.86 26.29
N ALA A 5 10.09 -8.92 25.74
CA ALA A 5 11.00 -8.77 24.61
C ALA A 5 10.21 -8.04 23.51
N ASP A 6 10.70 -6.88 23.12
CA ASP A 6 10.12 -6.02 22.11
C ASP A 6 10.12 -6.77 20.77
N ASN A 7 9.05 -7.53 20.53
CA ASN A 7 8.81 -8.22 19.27
C ASN A 7 8.44 -7.15 18.23
N LYS A 8 9.47 -6.44 17.74
CA LYS A 8 9.34 -5.40 16.73
C LYS A 8 8.96 -6.08 15.42
N LYS A 9 7.65 -6.29 15.25
CA LYS A 9 7.09 -6.85 14.02
C LYS A 9 7.47 -5.95 12.83
N ARG A 10 7.72 -6.59 11.70
CA ARG A 10 7.99 -5.95 10.42
C ARG A 10 6.82 -5.02 10.04
N ASN A 11 7.12 -3.78 9.69
CA ASN A 11 6.14 -2.72 9.35
C ASN A 11 6.20 -2.29 7.88
N PHE A 12 6.73 -3.15 7.00
CA PHE A 12 6.84 -2.90 5.56
C PHE A 12 6.38 -4.13 4.80
N LEU A 13 5.92 -3.98 3.57
CA LEU A 13 5.52 -5.09 2.70
C LEU A 13 6.70 -5.56 1.82
N THR A 14 6.77 -6.85 1.54
CA THR A 14 7.68 -7.41 0.53
C THR A 14 7.09 -7.26 -0.87
N HIS A 15 7.89 -7.52 -1.90
CA HIS A 15 7.42 -7.46 -3.29
C HIS A 15 6.23 -8.39 -3.55
N SER A 16 6.28 -9.64 -3.08
CA SER A 16 5.18 -10.61 -3.26
C SER A 16 3.89 -10.21 -2.53
N GLU A 17 4.02 -9.55 -1.37
CA GLU A 17 2.88 -8.99 -0.65
C GLU A 17 2.26 -7.81 -1.39
N ILE A 18 3.10 -6.95 -2.01
CA ILE A 18 2.63 -5.86 -2.88
C ILE A 18 1.94 -6.39 -4.13
N GLU A 19 2.48 -7.42 -4.79
CA GLU A 19 1.80 -8.06 -5.92
C GLU A 19 0.43 -8.61 -5.53
N SER A 20 0.34 -9.23 -4.35
CA SER A 20 -0.93 -9.76 -3.83
C SER A 20 -1.92 -8.65 -3.53
N LEU A 21 -1.45 -7.54 -2.95
CA LEU A 21 -2.25 -6.34 -2.71
C LEU A 21 -2.77 -5.74 -4.03
N LEU A 22 -1.92 -5.64 -5.05
CA LEU A 22 -2.29 -5.14 -6.37
C LEU A 22 -3.34 -6.04 -7.03
N LYS A 23 -3.19 -7.36 -6.96
CA LYS A 23 -4.21 -8.31 -7.46
C LYS A 23 -5.55 -8.10 -6.78
N ALA A 24 -5.56 -7.94 -5.45
CA ALA A 24 -6.79 -7.66 -4.71
C ALA A 24 -7.39 -6.29 -5.06
N ALA A 25 -6.56 -5.25 -5.21
CA ALA A 25 -6.99 -3.92 -5.60
C ALA A 25 -7.60 -3.87 -7.01
N ASN A 26 -7.24 -4.81 -7.88
CA ASN A 26 -7.78 -4.94 -9.23
C ASN A 26 -9.14 -5.68 -9.28
N THR A 27 -9.90 -5.66 -8.18
CA THR A 27 -11.24 -6.27 -8.11
C THR A 27 -12.30 -5.25 -7.67
N GLY A 28 -13.55 -5.49 -8.03
CA GLY A 28 -14.69 -4.66 -7.64
C GLY A 28 -14.93 -3.41 -8.51
N PRO A 29 -15.86 -2.52 -8.11
CA PRO A 29 -16.39 -1.44 -8.95
C PRO A 29 -15.38 -0.36 -9.37
N HIS A 30 -14.26 -0.24 -8.65
CA HIS A 30 -13.22 0.77 -8.88
C HIS A 30 -11.83 0.15 -9.05
N ALA A 31 -11.78 -1.09 -9.58
CA ALA A 31 -10.57 -1.88 -9.73
C ALA A 31 -9.41 -1.09 -10.37
N ALA A 32 -9.61 -0.52 -11.55
CA ALA A 32 -8.57 0.22 -12.28
C ALA A 32 -8.01 1.41 -11.48
N ARG A 33 -8.90 2.19 -10.83
CA ARG A 33 -8.50 3.30 -9.96
C ARG A 33 -7.69 2.80 -8.77
N ASN A 34 -8.20 1.81 -8.04
CA ASN A 34 -7.57 1.29 -6.83
C ASN A 34 -6.20 0.67 -7.12
N TYR A 35 -6.10 -0.10 -8.21
CA TYR A 35 -4.84 -0.65 -8.70
C TYR A 35 -3.84 0.46 -9.01
N CYS A 36 -4.24 1.45 -9.82
CA CYS A 36 -3.38 2.56 -10.22
C CYS A 36 -2.88 3.36 -9.00
N LEU A 37 -3.77 3.73 -8.09
CA LEU A 37 -3.39 4.49 -6.90
C LEU A 37 -2.47 3.68 -5.97
N THR A 38 -2.74 2.39 -5.78
CA THR A 38 -1.88 1.52 -4.97
C THR A 38 -0.48 1.38 -5.58
N LEU A 39 -0.40 1.23 -6.90
CA LEU A 39 0.86 1.14 -7.63
C LEU A 39 1.66 2.45 -7.55
N LEU A 40 1.01 3.60 -7.71
CA LEU A 40 1.64 4.92 -7.57
C LEU A 40 2.18 5.14 -6.15
N CYS A 41 1.42 4.77 -5.12
CA CYS A 41 1.90 4.78 -3.73
C CYS A 41 3.16 3.94 -3.55
N PHE A 42 3.20 2.75 -4.16
CA PHE A 42 4.35 1.85 -4.04
C PHE A 42 5.60 2.37 -4.77
N ILE A 43 5.45 2.84 -6.01
CA ILE A 43 6.59 3.30 -6.83
C ILE A 43 7.14 4.64 -6.34
N HIS A 44 6.27 5.55 -5.92
CA HIS A 44 6.66 6.93 -5.61
C HIS A 44 6.67 7.26 -4.12
N GLY A 45 6.17 6.37 -3.26
CA GLY A 45 6.15 6.59 -1.81
C GLY A 45 5.17 7.67 -1.35
N PHE A 46 4.08 7.91 -2.10
CA PHE A 46 3.07 8.88 -1.72
C PHE A 46 2.43 8.54 -0.37
N ARG A 47 2.24 9.56 0.46
CA ARG A 47 1.36 9.50 1.64
C ARG A 47 -0.10 9.48 1.19
N ALA A 48 -0.97 8.96 2.05
CA ALA A 48 -2.41 8.91 1.81
C ALA A 48 -3.01 10.29 1.47
N SER A 49 -2.54 11.36 2.12
CA SER A 49 -3.00 12.72 1.85
C SER A 49 -2.51 13.28 0.51
N GLU A 50 -1.33 12.87 0.06
CA GLU A 50 -0.71 13.34 -1.19
C GLU A 50 -1.42 12.70 -2.39
N ILE A 51 -1.62 11.38 -2.35
CA ILE A 51 -2.27 10.67 -3.46
C ILE A 51 -3.71 11.10 -3.68
N CYS A 52 -4.45 11.41 -2.60
CA CYS A 52 -5.82 11.91 -2.68
C CYS A 52 -5.93 13.33 -3.27
N ARG A 53 -4.82 14.06 -3.41
CA ARG A 53 -4.79 15.44 -3.94
C ARG A 53 -4.11 15.54 -5.30
N LEU A 54 -3.78 14.42 -5.94
CA LEU A 54 -3.20 14.42 -7.28
C LEU A 54 -4.11 15.12 -8.28
N ARG A 55 -3.49 15.91 -9.16
CA ARG A 55 -4.17 16.62 -10.25
C ARG A 55 -3.51 16.22 -11.57
N ILE A 56 -4.33 16.01 -12.60
CA ILE A 56 -3.86 15.88 -13.97
C ILE A 56 -3.70 17.31 -14.48
N SER A 57 -2.47 17.70 -14.78
CA SER A 57 -2.09 19.01 -15.31
C SER A 57 -2.14 19.03 -16.83
#